data_AF-A0A241WHX1-F1
#
_entry.id   AF-A0A241WHX1-F1
#
_cell.length_a   1.000
_cell.length_b   1.000
_cell.length_c   1.000
_cell.angle_alpha   90.00
_cell.angle_beta   90.00
_cell.angle_gamma   90.00
#
_symmetry.space_group_name_H-M   'P 1'
#
loop_
_entity.id
_entity.type
_entity.pdbx_description
1 polymer ?
#
loop_
_entity_poly.entity_id
_entity_poly.type
_entity_poly.pdbx_seq_one_letter_code
_entity_poly.pdbx_strand_id
1 'polypeptide(L)'
;MNLIEKIGNIIQAEMIASCLLTTANNPEYFSLNPKQYFNVVDGIVYFYNDDEQQFFEYKPLVECDFEYVLIADLRTAIANHNLTVSNSNQNDKQIDLSIKKDIEDHCTDIGNHISPLTRVIDR
;
A
#
# COMPACT_ATOMS: atom_id res chain seq x y z
N MET A 1 6.03 -14.23 5.82
CA MET A 1 6.18 -12.79 6.11
C MET A 1 6.27 -12.08 4.78
N ASN A 2 5.41 -11.11 4.53
CA ASN A 2 5.47 -10.31 3.30
C ASN A 2 6.61 -9.27 3.40
N LEU A 3 6.98 -8.64 2.27
CA LEU A 3 8.09 -7.67 2.24
C LEU A 3 7.87 -6.45 3.15
N ILE A 4 6.63 -5.99 3.28
CA ILE A 4 6.28 -4.82 4.11
C ILE A 4 6.42 -5.15 5.59
N GLU A 5 5.96 -6.33 6.02
CA GLU A 5 6.13 -6.85 7.38
C GLU A 5 7.61 -7.05 7.72
N LYS A 6 8.40 -7.50 6.74
CA LYS A 6 9.85 -7.70 6.88
C LYS A 6 10.58 -6.37 7.15
N ILE A 7 10.12 -5.30 6.51
CA ILE A 7 10.62 -3.93 6.73
C ILE A 7 10.14 -3.41 8.10
N GLY A 8 8.91 -3.74 8.48
CA GLY A 8 8.31 -3.44 9.78
C GLY A 8 6.92 -2.83 9.66
N ASN A 9 6.71 -1.95 8.69
CA ASN A 9 5.39 -1.36 8.37
C ASN A 9 5.38 -0.68 7.00
N ILE A 10 4.18 -0.31 6.53
CA ILE A 10 3.97 0.34 5.23
C ILE A 10 4.70 1.69 5.11
N ILE A 11 4.73 2.50 6.17
CA ILE A 11 5.36 3.83 6.16
C ILE A 11 6.88 3.70 5.93
N GLN A 12 7.53 2.77 6.63
CA GLN A 12 8.96 2.49 6.43
C GLN A 12 9.24 1.92 5.05
N ALA A 13 8.37 1.04 4.55
CA ALA A 13 8.49 0.50 3.21
C ALA A 13 8.41 1.62 2.16
N GLU A 14 7.48 2.56 2.30
CA GLU A 14 7.33 3.72 1.40
C GLU A 14 8.53 4.65 1.44
N MET A 15 9.07 4.96 2.64
CA MET A 15 10.27 5.78 2.77
C MET A 15 11.48 5.15 2.08
N ILE A 16 11.66 3.84 2.24
CA ILE A 16 12.76 3.09 1.61
C ILE A 16 12.57 3.02 0.10
N ALA A 17 11.37 2.64 -0.35
CA ALA A 17 11.05 2.49 -1.77
C ALA A 17 11.13 3.81 -2.57
N SER A 18 10.86 4.93 -1.90
CA SER A 18 10.94 6.29 -2.46
C SER A 18 12.35 6.88 -2.38
N CYS A 19 13.31 6.16 -1.79
CA CYS A 19 14.68 6.62 -1.56
C CYS A 19 14.74 7.96 -0.79
N LEU A 20 13.73 8.29 0.03
CA LEU A 20 13.68 9.57 0.76
C LEU A 20 14.73 9.68 1.87
N LEU A 21 15.34 8.54 2.23
CA LEU A 21 16.32 8.43 3.29
C LEU A 21 17.77 8.50 2.78
N THR A 22 17.97 8.78 1.49
CA THR A 22 19.30 8.79 0.88
C THR A 22 19.38 9.76 -0.29
N THR A 23 20.61 10.16 -0.62
CA THR A 23 20.97 10.91 -1.83
C THR A 23 21.39 10.00 -2.98
N ALA A 24 21.42 8.68 -2.76
CA ALA A 24 21.81 7.70 -3.77
C ALA A 24 20.98 7.84 -5.05
N ASN A 25 21.67 7.91 -6.20
CA ASN A 25 21.00 7.88 -7.49
C ASN A 25 20.63 6.44 -7.85
N ASN A 26 19.33 6.13 -7.82
CA ASN A 26 18.75 4.83 -8.18
C ASN A 26 19.46 3.62 -7.53
N PRO A 27 19.47 3.51 -6.19
CA PRO A 27 19.90 2.27 -5.55
C PRO A 27 18.95 1.13 -5.96
N GLU A 28 19.49 -0.08 -6.05
CA GLU A 28 18.75 -1.28 -6.44
C GLU A 28 18.25 -2.07 -5.23
N TYR A 29 19.05 -2.07 -4.16
CA TYR A 29 18.79 -2.87 -2.97
C TYR A 29 18.83 -2.02 -1.69
N PHE A 30 18.15 -2.52 -0.68
CA PHE A 30 18.24 -2.01 0.68
C PHE A 30 18.57 -3.17 1.64
N SER A 31 19.66 -3.04 2.38
CA SER A 31 20.01 -3.99 3.44
C SER A 31 19.24 -3.65 4.71
N LEU A 32 18.60 -4.65 5.34
CA LEU A 32 17.85 -4.48 6.59
C LEU A 32 18.78 -4.33 7.80
N ASN A 33 20.01 -4.84 7.68
CA ASN A 33 21.08 -4.69 8.65
C ASN A 33 22.40 -4.62 7.85
N PRO A 34 22.99 -3.43 7.64
CA PRO A 34 23.00 -2.30 8.57
C PRO A 34 21.96 -1.18 8.36
N LYS A 35 20.90 -1.37 7.54
CA LYS A 35 19.95 -0.31 7.13
C LYS A 35 20.56 0.69 6.15
N GLN A 36 21.08 0.16 5.05
CA GLN A 36 21.82 0.94 4.06
C GLN A 36 21.49 0.49 2.63
N TYR A 37 21.44 1.47 1.73
CA TYR A 37 21.27 1.24 0.30
C TYR A 37 22.55 0.68 -0.31
N PHE A 38 22.41 -0.21 -1.28
CA PHE A 38 23.56 -0.76 -1.99
C PHE A 38 23.19 -1.18 -3.41
N ASN A 39 24.23 -1.30 -4.23
CA ASN A 39 24.16 -1.88 -5.56
C ASN A 39 25.08 -3.10 -5.63
N VAL A 40 24.82 -3.97 -6.61
CA VAL A 40 25.67 -5.13 -6.89
C VAL A 40 26.22 -4.99 -8.30
N VAL A 41 27.54 -4.91 -8.43
CA VAL A 41 28.23 -4.82 -9.73
C VAL A 41 29.20 -5.98 -9.82
N ASP A 42 29.04 -6.81 -10.85
CA ASP A 42 29.84 -8.04 -11.06
C ASP A 42 29.87 -8.98 -9.85
N GLY A 43 28.74 -9.04 -9.13
CA GLY A 43 28.59 -9.87 -7.93
C GLY A 43 29.19 -9.28 -6.66
N ILE A 44 29.74 -8.06 -6.70
CA ILE A 44 30.31 -7.35 -5.56
C ILE A 44 29.31 -6.33 -5.02
N VAL A 45 29.12 -6.32 -3.70
CA VAL A 45 28.26 -5.36 -3.01
C VAL A 45 28.99 -4.03 -2.85
N TYR A 46 28.31 -2.95 -3.20
CA TYR A 46 28.76 -1.59 -2.94
C TYR A 46 27.73 -0.86 -2.09
N PHE A 47 28.06 -0.52 -0.85
CA PHE A 47 27.18 0.26 0.02
C PHE A 47 27.27 1.74 -0.32
N TYR A 48 26.12 2.42 -0.38
CA TYR A 48 26.07 3.85 -0.56
C TYR A 48 26.36 4.57 0.76
N ASN A 49 27.33 5.49 0.73
CA ASN A 49 27.60 6.39 1.84
C ASN A 49 27.04 7.77 1.51
N ASP A 50 26.12 8.25 2.34
CA ASP A 50 25.47 9.55 2.16
C ASP A 50 26.38 10.75 2.46
N ASP A 51 27.36 10.60 3.37
CA ASP A 51 28.32 11.68 3.70
C ASP A 51 29.28 11.94 2.53
N GLU A 52 29.73 10.86 1.89
CA GLU A 52 30.67 10.88 0.77
C GLU A 52 29.97 10.90 -0.60
N GLN A 53 28.64 10.76 -0.61
CA GLN A 53 27.78 10.70 -1.80
C GLN A 53 28.24 9.70 -2.87
N GLN A 54 28.75 8.55 -2.44
CA GLN A 54 29.31 7.55 -3.34
C GLN A 54 29.15 6.13 -2.82
N PHE A 55 29.29 5.17 -3.73
CA PHE A 55 29.24 3.75 -3.46
C PHE A 55 30.64 3.21 -3.15
N PHE A 56 30.79 2.55 -2.00
CA PHE A 56 32.04 1.91 -1.59
C PHE A 56 31.92 0.40 -1.65
N GLU A 57 32.95 -0.23 -2.22
CA GLU A 57 33.08 -1.67 -2.28
C GLU A 57 33.07 -2.28 -0.86
N TYR A 58 32.34 -3.36 -0.69
CA TYR A 58 32.28 -4.10 0.55
C TYR A 58 32.87 -5.51 0.41
N LYS A 59 32.11 -6.45 -0.17
CA LYS A 59 32.54 -7.83 -0.43
C LYS A 59 31.61 -8.50 -1.46
N PRO A 60 31.96 -9.68 -1.99
CA PRO A 60 31.07 -10.44 -2.86
C PRO A 60 29.72 -10.73 -2.20
N LEU A 61 28.63 -10.59 -2.95
CA LEU A 61 27.26 -10.84 -2.47
C LEU A 61 27.09 -12.26 -1.92
N VAL A 62 27.81 -13.24 -2.49
CA VAL A 62 27.78 -14.64 -2.05
C VAL A 62 28.40 -14.86 -0.66
N GLU A 63 29.20 -13.91 -0.18
CA GLU A 63 29.81 -13.92 1.15
C GLU A 63 29.01 -13.09 2.17
N CYS A 64 27.95 -12.42 1.73
CA CYS A 64 27.08 -11.61 2.58
C CYS A 64 26.05 -12.48 3.30
N ASP A 65 25.98 -12.31 4.62
CA ASP A 65 25.07 -12.97 5.54
C ASP A 65 23.93 -12.06 5.99
N PHE A 66 23.88 -10.82 5.48
CA PHE A 66 22.81 -9.87 5.81
C PHE A 66 21.56 -10.07 4.96
N GLU A 67 20.43 -9.70 5.53
CA GLU A 67 19.16 -9.69 4.82
C GLU A 67 18.97 -8.40 4.04
N TYR A 68 18.46 -8.51 2.82
CA TYR A 68 18.17 -7.39 1.95
C TYR A 68 16.86 -7.55 1.21
N VAL A 69 16.42 -6.47 0.56
CA VAL A 69 15.27 -6.43 -0.33
C VAL A 69 15.64 -5.71 -1.62
N LEU A 70 15.04 -6.13 -2.74
CA LEU A 70 15.06 -5.35 -3.98
C LEU A 70 14.05 -4.21 -3.85
N ILE A 71 14.46 -3.00 -4.23
CA ILE A 71 13.60 -1.82 -4.15
C ILE A 71 12.42 -1.92 -5.14
N ALA A 72 12.64 -2.53 -6.31
CA ALA A 72 11.57 -2.78 -7.29
C ALA A 72 10.48 -3.72 -6.75
N ASP A 73 10.89 -4.79 -6.07
CA ASP A 73 9.94 -5.73 -5.46
C ASP A 73 9.19 -5.09 -4.31
N LEU A 74 9.87 -4.24 -3.52
CA LEU A 74 9.24 -3.48 -2.45
C LEU A 74 8.18 -2.52 -2.99
N ARG A 75 8.47 -1.79 -4.08
CA ARG A 75 7.49 -0.93 -4.77
C ARG A 75 6.28 -1.72 -5.25
N THR A 76 6.50 -2.90 -5.82
CA THR A 76 5.42 -3.79 -6.27
C THR A 76 4.56 -4.27 -5.08
N ALA A 77 5.18 -4.63 -3.97
CA ALA A 77 4.46 -5.02 -2.76
C ALA A 77 3.60 -3.88 -2.19
N ILE A 78 4.11 -2.64 -2.18
CA ILE A 78 3.37 -1.44 -1.76
C ILE A 78 2.16 -1.19 -2.68
N ALA A 79 2.36 -1.26 -4.00
CA ALA A 79 1.27 -1.07 -4.96
C ALA A 79 0.14 -2.10 -4.77
N ASN A 80 0.49 -3.36 -4.58
CA ASN A 80 -0.46 -4.44 -4.32
C ASN A 80 -1.21 -4.26 -2.99
N HIS A 81 -0.51 -3.80 -1.96
CA HIS A 81 -1.13 -3.47 -0.67
C HIS A 81 -2.19 -2.37 -0.84
N ASN A 82 -1.88 -1.30 -1.57
CA ASN A 82 -2.79 -0.17 -1.79
C ASN A 82 -4.03 -0.53 -2.63
N LEU A 83 -3.87 -1.44 -3.62
CA LEU A 83 -5.00 -1.98 -4.38
C LEU A 83 -5.94 -2.80 -3.49
N THR A 84 -5.38 -3.64 -2.60
CA THR A 84 -6.16 -4.48 -1.69
C THR A 84 -6.98 -3.65 -0.71
N VAL A 85 -6.38 -2.60 -0.13
CA VAL A 85 -7.08 -1.64 0.75
C VAL A 85 -8.18 -0.89 0.00
N SER A 86 -7.91 -0.47 -1.24
CA SER A 86 -8.89 0.24 -2.07
C SER A 86 -10.11 -0.61 -2.39
N ASN A 87 -9.91 -1.90 -2.71
CA ASN A 87 -10.99 -2.84 -2.98
C ASN A 87 -11.83 -3.17 -1.74
N SER A 88 -11.21 -3.25 -0.55
CA SER A 88 -11.95 -3.43 0.71
C SER A 88 -12.91 -2.26 0.99
N ASN A 89 -12.46 -1.03 0.74
CA ASN A 89 -13.26 0.18 0.98
C ASN A 89 -14.40 0.40 -0.04
N GLN A 90 -14.34 -0.25 -1.21
CA GLN A 90 -15.43 -0.19 -2.20
C GLN A 90 -16.59 -1.12 -1.84
N ASN A 91 -16.31 -2.28 -1.24
CA ASN A 91 -17.35 -3.21 -0.81
C ASN A 91 -18.23 -2.59 0.30
N ASP A 92 -17.66 -1.86 1.24
CA ASP A 92 -18.43 -1.22 2.33
C ASP A 92 -19.37 -0.11 1.82
N LYS A 93 -18.97 0.64 0.78
CA LYS A 93 -19.82 1.67 0.16
C LYS A 93 -20.93 1.09 -0.72
N GLN A 94 -20.70 -0.07 -1.33
CA GLN A 94 -21.70 -0.75 -2.15
C GLN A 94 -22.84 -1.30 -1.29
N ILE A 95 -22.55 -1.80 -0.09
CA ILE A 95 -23.56 -2.29 0.86
C ILE A 95 -24.44 -1.12 1.35
N ASP A 96 -23.84 0.04 1.71
CA ASP A 96 -24.60 1.23 2.14
C ASP A 96 -25.55 1.77 1.04
N LEU A 97 -25.12 1.73 -0.22
CA LEU A 97 -25.93 2.20 -1.34
C LEU A 97 -27.06 1.22 -1.71
N SER A 98 -26.82 -0.09 -1.59
CA SER A 98 -27.86 -1.10 -1.88
C SER A 98 -28.97 -1.08 -0.82
N ILE A 99 -28.64 -0.92 0.47
CA ILE A 99 -29.65 -0.81 1.55
C ILE A 99 -30.47 0.47 1.41
N LYS A 100 -29.85 1.61 1.05
CA LYS A 100 -30.58 2.86 0.82
C LYS A 100 -31.58 2.74 -0.33
N LYS A 101 -31.19 2.05 -1.41
CA LYS A 101 -32.05 1.90 -2.59
C LYS A 101 -33.29 1.04 -2.30
N ASP A 102 -33.16 -0.01 -1.49
CA ASP A 102 -34.29 -0.86 -1.10
C ASP A 102 -35.28 -0.15 -0.13
N ILE A 103 -34.80 0.79 0.71
CA ILE A 103 -35.68 1.59 1.58
C ILE A 103 -36.47 2.63 0.77
N GLU A 104 -35.83 3.26 -0.23
CA GLU A 104 -36.45 4.32 -1.03
C GLU A 104 -37.55 3.77 -1.96
N ASP A 105 -37.39 2.56 -2.47
CA ASP A 105 -38.40 1.88 -3.29
C ASP A 105 -39.67 1.51 -2.47
N HIS A 106 -39.51 1.11 -1.21
CA HIS A 106 -40.64 0.79 -0.33
C HIS A 106 -41.44 2.01 0.17
N CYS A 107 -40.83 3.20 0.26
CA CYS A 107 -41.55 4.41 0.67
C CYS A 107 -42.42 5.00 -0.45
N THR A 108 -42.15 4.66 -1.71
CA THR A 108 -42.89 5.21 -2.86
C THR A 108 -44.22 4.47 -3.09
N ASP A 109 -44.34 3.22 -2.64
CA ASP A 109 -45.53 2.37 -2.85
C ASP A 109 -46.65 2.61 -1.82
N ILE A 110 -46.34 3.18 -0.64
CA ILE A 110 -47.35 3.48 0.39
C ILE A 110 -48.15 4.76 0.05
N GLY A 111 -47.53 5.73 -0.64
CA GLY A 111 -48.19 6.96 -1.04
C GLY A 111 -49.26 6.78 -2.13
N ASN A 112 -49.14 5.72 -2.95
CA ASN A 112 -50.02 5.49 -4.10
C ASN A 112 -51.20 4.54 -3.82
N HIS A 113 -51.33 3.98 -2.62
CA HIS A 113 -52.45 3.11 -2.25
C HIS A 113 -53.58 3.80 -1.47
N ILE A 114 -53.45 5.09 -1.15
CA ILE A 114 -54.59 5.86 -0.63
C ILE A 114 -55.44 6.31 -1.83
N SER A 115 -56.46 5.53 -2.14
CA SER A 115 -57.48 5.89 -3.14
C SER A 115 -58.04 7.31 -2.89
N PRO A 116 -58.35 8.10 -3.94
CA PRO A 116 -58.85 9.48 -3.82
C PRO A 116 -60.20 9.64 -3.09
N LEU A 117 -60.79 8.54 -2.61
CA LEU A 117 -62.12 8.47 -1.99
C LEU A 117 -62.08 8.12 -0.49
N THR A 118 -60.90 7.92 0.11
CA THR A 118 -60.81 7.67 1.55
C THR A 118 -60.91 9.00 2.30
N ARG A 119 -62.10 9.29 2.86
CA ARG A 119 -62.27 10.32 3.89
C ARG A 119 -61.44 9.93 5.12
N VAL A 120 -60.35 10.64 5.36
CA VAL A 120 -59.70 10.69 6.67
C VAL A 120 -60.66 11.42 7.60
N ILE A 121 -61.16 10.73 8.63
CA ILE A 121 -61.90 11.38 9.72
C ILE A 121 -60.84 11.89 10.69
N ASP A 122 -60.60 13.20 10.68
CA ASP A 122 -59.88 13.87 11.77
C ASP A 122 -60.75 13.82 13.03
N ARG A 123 -60.16 13.43 14.16
CA ARG A 123 -60.77 13.50 15.48
C ARG A 123 -59.93 14.36 16.40
#